data_AF-A0A643BX71-F1
#
_entry.id   AF-A0A643BX71-F1
#
_cell.length_a   1.000
_cell.length_b   1.000
_cell.length_c   1.000
_cell.angle_alpha   90.00
_cell.angle_beta   90.00
_cell.angle_gamma   90.00
#
_symmetry.space_group_name_H-M   'P 1'
#
loop_
_entity.id
_entity.type
_entity.pdbx_description
1 polymer ?
#
loop_
_entity_poly.entity_id
_entity_poly.type
_entity_poly.pdbx_seq_one_letter_code
_entity_poly.pdbx_strand_id
1 'polypeptide(L)'
;ILERSLKLLFETRDISLIKQYVQRQCMKLLEGKASIQDFIFAKEYRGSASYKPGAKMLTYDRRSEPRVGERVPYVIIYGTPGVPLIQLVRRPVEVLQDPTLRLNATYYITKQILPPLARIFSLIGIDVFNWYHELPR
;
A
#
# COMPACT_ATOMS: atom_id res chain seq x y z
N ILE A 1 -5.82 4.86 8.73
CA ILE A 1 -6.91 3.85 8.79
C ILE A 1 -6.88 3.08 10.11
N LEU A 2 -5.83 2.29 10.38
CA LEU A 2 -5.71 1.50 11.61
C LEU A 2 -5.98 2.28 12.90
N GLU A 3 -5.27 3.39 13.10
CA GLU A 3 -5.42 4.24 14.29
C GLU A 3 -6.87 4.71 14.48
N ARG A 4 -7.53 5.19 13.42
CA ARG A 4 -8.91 5.64 13.51
C ARG A 4 -9.88 4.50 13.78
N SER A 5 -9.65 3.32 13.19
CA SER A 5 -10.43 2.11 13.49
C SER A 5 -10.31 1.72 14.97
N LEU A 6 -9.12 1.82 15.56
CA LEU A 6 -8.89 1.57 16.99
C LEU A 6 -9.57 2.62 17.88
N LYS A 7 -9.46 3.91 17.52
CA LYS A 7 -10.16 4.98 18.23
C LYS A 7 -11.67 4.75 18.23
N LEU A 8 -12.27 4.43 17.08
CA LEU A 8 -13.69 4.10 16.99
C LEU A 8 -14.06 2.90 17.86
N LEU A 9 -13.23 1.85 17.89
CA LEU A 9 -13.46 0.69 18.74
C LEU A 9 -13.52 1.06 20.23
N PHE A 10 -12.57 1.86 20.72
CA PHE A 10 -12.53 2.24 22.13
C PHE A 10 -13.53 3.34 22.51
N GLU A 11 -13.83 4.26 21.60
CA GLU A 11 -14.79 5.37 21.82
C GLU A 11 -16.25 4.86 21.80
N THR A 12 -16.60 4.01 20.83
CA THR A 12 -18.01 3.66 20.56
C THR A 12 -18.36 2.22 20.85
N ARG A 13 -17.36 1.31 20.77
CA ARG A 13 -17.55 -0.16 20.78
C ARG A 13 -18.51 -0.69 19.70
N ASP A 14 -18.86 0.14 18.71
CA ASP A 14 -19.75 -0.25 17.61
C ASP A 14 -18.96 -0.72 16.39
N ILE A 15 -19.02 -2.02 16.13
CA ILE A 15 -18.35 -2.68 15.01
C ILE A 15 -18.90 -2.19 13.65
N SER A 16 -20.17 -1.81 13.59
CA SER A 16 -20.82 -1.34 12.36
C SER A 16 -20.19 -0.03 11.87
N LEU A 17 -19.90 0.89 12.79
CA LEU A 17 -19.21 2.15 12.47
C LEU A 17 -17.79 1.91 11.96
N ILE A 18 -17.07 0.96 12.56
CA ILE A 18 -15.73 0.56 12.13
C ILE A 18 -15.77 -0.03 10.73
N LYS A 19 -16.71 -0.96 10.47
CA LYS A 19 -16.92 -1.59 9.16
C LYS A 19 -17.18 -0.54 8.08
N GLN A 20 -18.13 0.37 8.31
CA GLN A 20 -18.45 1.46 7.40
C GLN A 20 -17.26 2.40 7.15
N TYR A 21 -16.46 2.68 8.18
CA TYR A 21 -15.24 3.46 8.03
C TYR A 21 -14.22 2.74 7.15
N VAL A 22 -13.90 1.48 7.45
CA VAL A 22 -12.91 0.68 6.69
C VAL A 22 -13.35 0.51 5.24
N GLN A 23 -14.62 0.18 4.99
CA GLN A 23 -15.18 0.06 3.64
C GLN A 23 -15.08 1.37 2.85
N ARG A 24 -15.44 2.52 3.46
CA ARG A 24 -15.25 3.84 2.81
C ARG A 24 -13.80 4.13 2.48
N GLN A 25 -12.86 3.81 3.37
CA GLN A 25 -11.44 4.01 3.06
C GLN A 25 -10.98 3.10 1.91
N CYS A 26 -11.40 1.83 1.88
CA CYS A 26 -11.08 0.93 0.78
C CYS A 26 -11.65 1.45 -0.55
N MET A 27 -12.91 1.92 -0.58
CA MET A 27 -13.52 2.53 -1.76
C MET A 27 -12.76 3.78 -2.22
N LYS A 28 -12.39 4.67 -1.30
CA LYS A 28 -11.58 5.85 -1.62
C LYS A 28 -10.26 5.49 -2.34
N LEU A 29 -9.62 4.41 -1.92
CA LEU A 29 -8.41 3.90 -2.57
C LEU A 29 -8.70 3.30 -3.95
N LEU A 30 -9.75 2.49 -4.09
CA LEU A 30 -10.15 1.88 -5.36
C LEU A 30 -10.54 2.92 -6.42
N GLU A 31 -11.26 3.96 -6.00
CA GLU A 31 -11.67 5.07 -6.86
C GLU A 31 -10.51 6.01 -7.24
N GLY A 32 -9.30 5.80 -6.70
CA GLY A 32 -8.14 6.65 -6.97
C GLY A 32 -8.23 8.04 -6.34
N LYS A 33 -9.08 8.24 -5.33
CA LYS A 33 -9.28 9.53 -4.62
C LYS A 33 -8.32 9.73 -3.45
N ALA A 34 -7.42 8.78 -3.20
CA ALA A 34 -6.40 8.88 -2.16
C ALA A 34 -5.13 9.55 -2.71
N SER A 35 -4.44 10.32 -1.86
CA SER A 35 -3.21 11.02 -2.25
C SER A 35 -2.10 10.00 -2.50
N ILE A 36 -1.27 10.21 -3.53
CA ILE A 36 -0.10 9.36 -3.79
C ILE A 36 0.82 9.25 -2.55
N GLN A 37 0.89 10.31 -1.74
CA GLN A 37 1.72 10.34 -0.53
C GLN A 37 1.34 9.22 0.46
N ASP A 38 0.05 8.86 0.51
CA ASP A 38 -0.45 7.78 1.38
C ASP A 38 -0.01 6.39 0.91
N PHE A 39 0.54 6.28 -0.31
CA PHE A 39 0.99 5.03 -0.92
C PHE A 39 2.52 4.86 -0.95
N ILE A 40 3.28 5.88 -0.50
CA ILE A 40 4.74 5.85 -0.57
C ILE A 40 5.28 4.94 0.54
N PHE A 41 5.97 3.87 0.15
CA PHE A 41 6.88 3.17 1.04
C PHE A 41 8.24 3.82 1.01
N ALA A 42 8.98 3.69 2.10
CA ALA A 42 10.38 4.11 2.16
C ALA A 42 11.22 2.98 2.77
N LYS A 43 12.14 2.41 1.99
CA LYS A 43 13.01 1.32 2.44
C LYS A 43 14.46 1.79 2.49
N GLU A 44 15.14 1.43 3.57
CA GLU A 44 16.58 1.65 3.73
C GLU A 44 17.38 1.03 2.59
N TYR A 45 18.28 1.82 2.00
CA TYR A 45 19.27 1.37 1.02
C TYR A 45 20.46 0.71 1.71
N ARG A 46 20.74 -0.53 1.34
CA ARG A 46 21.84 -1.34 1.92
C ARG A 46 22.98 -1.61 0.94
N GLY A 47 23.15 -0.74 -0.04
CA GLY A 47 24.13 -0.90 -1.11
C GLY A 47 23.66 -1.84 -2.23
N SER A 48 24.24 -1.69 -3.42
CA SER A 48 23.80 -2.35 -4.65
C SER A 48 23.85 -3.87 -4.57
N ALA A 49 24.84 -4.43 -3.87
CA ALA A 49 25.00 -5.87 -3.65
C ALA A 49 23.87 -6.52 -2.83
N SER A 50 23.16 -5.74 -2.01
CA SER A 50 22.05 -6.24 -1.18
C SER A 50 20.73 -6.42 -1.95
N TYR A 51 20.68 -5.99 -3.22
CA TYR A 51 19.49 -6.05 -4.06
C TYR A 51 19.62 -7.13 -5.13
N LYS A 52 18.49 -7.77 -5.48
CA LYS A 52 18.47 -8.73 -6.58
C LYS A 52 18.82 -8.03 -7.91
N PRO A 53 19.54 -8.72 -8.82
CA PRO A 53 19.74 -8.23 -10.19
C PRO A 53 18.40 -7.86 -10.83
N GLY A 54 18.30 -6.67 -11.42
CA GLY A 54 17.06 -6.17 -12.04
C GLY A 54 16.19 -5.25 -11.17
N ALA A 55 16.63 -4.88 -9.96
CA ALA A 55 16.03 -3.76 -9.24
C ALA A 55 16.22 -2.45 -10.03
N LYS A 56 15.14 -1.96 -10.66
CA LYS A 56 15.13 -0.75 -11.51
C LYS A 56 15.53 0.55 -10.80
N MET A 57 15.81 0.52 -9.50
CA MET A 57 16.35 1.67 -8.75
C MET A 57 17.71 2.14 -9.28
N LEU A 58 18.47 1.28 -9.97
CA LEU A 58 19.87 1.52 -10.35
C LEU A 58 20.10 1.70 -11.86
N THR A 59 19.05 1.64 -12.69
CA THR A 59 19.23 1.47 -14.14
C THR A 59 19.42 2.77 -14.93
N TYR A 60 19.17 3.94 -14.36
CA TYR A 60 19.14 5.19 -15.15
C TYR A 60 20.36 6.10 -15.00
N ASP A 61 20.97 6.18 -13.81
CA ASP A 61 22.14 7.06 -13.60
C ASP A 61 22.96 6.60 -12.39
N ARG A 62 24.26 6.31 -12.60
CA ARG A 62 25.19 5.94 -11.53
C ARG A 62 25.35 7.04 -10.48
N ARG A 63 25.13 8.31 -10.85
CA ARG A 63 25.16 9.45 -9.91
C ARG A 63 23.90 9.53 -9.04
N SER A 64 22.82 8.86 -9.45
CA SER A 64 21.56 8.81 -8.70
C SER A 64 21.51 7.64 -7.70
N GLU A 65 22.61 6.92 -7.50
CA GLU A 65 22.68 5.85 -6.51
C GLU A 65 22.47 6.43 -5.09
N PRO A 66 21.47 5.92 -4.33
CA PRO A 66 21.26 6.35 -2.95
C PRO A 66 22.45 6.01 -2.06
N ARG A 67 22.61 6.75 -0.96
CA ARG A 67 23.64 6.41 0.04
C ARG A 67 23.19 5.25 0.92
N VAL A 68 24.12 4.44 1.40
CA VAL A 68 23.80 3.40 2.39
C VAL A 68 23.16 4.05 3.62
N GLY A 69 22.03 3.50 4.09
CA GLY A 69 21.20 4.05 5.15
C GLY A 69 20.12 5.04 4.68
N GLU A 70 20.19 5.53 3.44
CA GLU A 70 19.17 6.41 2.88
C GLU A 70 17.84 5.67 2.71
N ARG A 71 16.71 6.33 2.99
CA ARG A 71 15.39 5.75 2.76
C ARG A 71 14.88 6.06 1.37
N VAL A 72 14.82 5.04 0.52
CA VAL A 72 14.42 5.18 -0.87
C VAL A 72 12.90 5.05 -1.00
N PRO A 73 12.21 6.09 -1.51
CA PRO A 73 10.76 6.04 -1.69
C PRO A 73 10.35 5.24 -2.92
N TYR A 74 9.28 4.47 -2.80
CA TYR A 74 8.69 3.74 -3.93
C TYR A 74 7.20 3.49 -3.74
N VAL A 75 6.52 3.23 -4.85
CA VAL A 75 5.10 2.85 -4.91
C VAL A 75 4.92 1.60 -5.75
N ILE A 76 3.78 0.93 -5.59
CA ILE A 76 3.40 -0.25 -6.36
C ILE A 76 2.28 0.11 -7.34
N ILE A 77 2.52 -0.11 -8.63
CA ILE A 77 1.54 0.13 -9.69
C ILE A 77 0.81 -1.15 -10.10
N TYR A 78 -0.31 -0.99 -10.80
CA TYR A 78 -0.97 -2.11 -11.46
C TYR A 78 -0.07 -2.70 -12.55
N GLY A 79 -0.21 -4.00 -12.75
CA GLY A 79 0.39 -4.72 -13.87
C GLY A 79 -0.46 -5.93 -14.23
N THR A 80 -0.04 -6.63 -15.27
CA THR A 80 -0.74 -7.84 -15.70
C THR A 80 -0.66 -8.93 -14.62
N PRO A 81 -1.72 -9.74 -14.46
CA PRO A 81 -1.68 -10.89 -13.55
C PRO A 81 -0.48 -11.79 -13.82
N GLY A 82 0.17 -12.27 -12.76
CA GLY A 82 1.36 -13.12 -12.85
C GLY A 82 2.70 -12.37 -12.92
N VAL A 83 2.69 -11.05 -13.13
CA VAL A 83 3.93 -10.26 -13.08
C VAL A 83 4.49 -10.22 -11.66
N PRO A 84 5.80 -10.50 -11.46
CA PRO A 84 6.42 -10.38 -10.14
C PRO A 84 6.31 -8.96 -9.58
N LEU A 85 5.95 -8.83 -8.30
CA LEU A 85 5.76 -7.54 -7.62
C LEU A 85 6.95 -6.59 -7.80
N ILE A 86 8.17 -7.12 -7.80
CA ILE A 86 9.40 -6.33 -7.97
C ILE A 86 9.43 -5.54 -9.29
N GLN A 87 8.76 -6.02 -10.34
CA GLN A 87 8.65 -5.33 -11.62
C GLN A 87 7.58 -4.22 -11.64
N LEU A 88 6.67 -4.25 -10.66
CA LEU A 88 5.60 -3.27 -10.44
C LEU A 88 6.03 -2.14 -9.49
N VAL A 89 7.26 -2.18 -8.99
CA VAL A 89 7.83 -1.11 -8.17
C VAL A 89 8.20 0.07 -9.08
N ARG A 90 7.78 1.27 -8.71
CA ARG A 90 8.10 2.54 -9.38
C ARG A 90 8.49 3.62 -8.39
N ARG A 91 9.24 4.63 -8.84
CA ARG A 91 9.48 5.83 -8.05
C ARG A 91 8.20 6.70 -8.05
N PRO A 92 7.88 7.42 -6.97
CA PRO A 92 6.68 8.27 -6.95
C PRO A 92 6.66 9.31 -8.08
N VAL A 93 7.84 9.86 -8.42
CA VAL A 93 7.99 10.84 -9.51
C VAL A 93 7.64 10.25 -10.87
N GLU A 94 7.98 8.98 -11.13
CA GLU A 94 7.64 8.30 -12.39
C GLU A 94 6.12 8.20 -12.57
N VAL A 95 5.40 7.89 -11.48
CA VAL A 95 3.93 7.79 -11.49
C VAL A 95 3.27 9.16 -11.63
N LEU A 96 3.90 10.23 -11.14
CA LEU A 96 3.41 11.60 -11.35
C LEU A 96 3.62 12.10 -12.79
N GLN A 97 4.67 11.61 -13.45
CA GLN A 97 5.02 12.01 -14.82
C GLN A 97 4.25 11.23 -15.89
N ASP A 98 3.87 9.99 -15.60
CA ASP A 98 3.18 9.11 -16.54
C ASP A 98 1.72 8.83 -16.11
N PRO A 99 0.72 9.45 -16.78
CA PRO A 99 -0.69 9.27 -16.43
C PRO A 99 -1.22 7.86 -16.73
N THR A 100 -0.49 7.04 -17.49
CA THR A 100 -0.88 5.64 -17.76
C THR A 100 -0.62 4.73 -16.56
N LEU A 101 0.27 5.14 -15.64
CA LEU A 101 0.60 4.37 -14.45
C LEU A 101 -0.42 4.62 -13.35
N ARG A 102 -1.13 3.56 -12.94
CA ARG A 102 -2.11 3.61 -11.85
C ARG A 102 -1.60 2.84 -10.64
N LEU A 103 -1.75 3.41 -9.45
CA LEU A 103 -1.41 2.76 -8.18
C LEU A 103 -2.26 1.51 -7.97
N ASN A 104 -1.64 0.41 -7.53
CA ASN A 104 -2.31 -0.85 -7.29
C ASN A 104 -3.12 -0.83 -5.99
N ALA A 105 -4.26 -0.14 -5.97
CA ALA A 105 -5.11 -0.02 -4.78
C ALA A 105 -5.41 -1.38 -4.13
N THR A 106 -5.67 -2.41 -4.94
CA THR A 106 -5.92 -3.78 -4.48
C THR A 106 -4.75 -4.34 -3.66
N TYR A 107 -3.50 -4.12 -4.10
CA TYR A 107 -2.31 -4.52 -3.36
C TYR A 107 -2.23 -3.82 -2.00
N TYR A 108 -2.41 -2.50 -1.94
CA TYR A 108 -2.34 -1.76 -0.68
C TYR A 108 -3.44 -2.16 0.29
N ILE A 109 -4.67 -2.35 -0.20
CA ILE A 109 -5.78 -2.81 0.64
C ILE A 109 -5.47 -4.21 1.21
N THR A 110 -5.22 -5.18 0.33
CA THR A 110 -5.10 -6.59 0.73
C THR A 110 -3.80 -6.95 1.43
N LYS A 111 -2.69 -6.25 1.13
CA LYS A 111 -1.36 -6.58 1.67
C LYS A 111 -0.89 -5.63 2.77
N GLN A 112 -1.51 -4.47 2.97
CA GLN A 112 -1.01 -3.45 3.90
C GLN A 112 -2.07 -2.96 4.89
N ILE A 113 -3.29 -2.70 4.42
CA ILE A 113 -4.36 -2.13 5.25
C ILE A 113 -5.11 -3.21 6.01
N LEU A 114 -5.60 -4.25 5.32
CA LEU A 114 -6.39 -5.31 5.93
C LEU A 114 -5.58 -6.19 6.90
N PRO A 115 -4.33 -6.60 6.62
CA PRO A 115 -3.59 -7.48 7.54
C PRO A 115 -3.43 -6.96 8.98
N PRO A 116 -3.02 -5.71 9.24
CA PRO A 116 -2.97 -5.20 10.62
C PRO A 116 -4.36 -5.06 11.26
N LEU A 117 -5.39 -4.69 10.49
CA LEU A 117 -6.76 -4.65 11.00
C LEU A 117 -7.23 -6.06 11.40
N ALA A 118 -7.02 -7.05 10.54
CA ALA A 118 -7.38 -8.45 10.78
C ALA A 118 -6.67 -9.02 12.02
N ARG A 119 -5.38 -8.71 12.24
CA ARG A 119 -4.64 -9.14 13.44
C ARG A 119 -5.28 -8.66 14.75
N ILE A 120 -5.89 -7.47 14.75
CA ILE A 120 -6.52 -6.90 15.94
C ILE A 120 -7.97 -7.39 16.06
N PHE A 121 -8.75 -7.27 14.99
CA PHE A 121 -10.18 -7.55 15.01
C PHE A 121 -10.50 -9.05 15.07
N SER A 122 -9.59 -9.93 14.64
CA SER A 122 -9.73 -11.38 14.87
C SER A 122 -9.75 -11.76 16.35
N LEU A 123 -9.15 -10.96 17.23
CA LEU A 123 -9.20 -11.18 18.69
C LEU A 123 -10.61 -11.06 19.27
N ILE A 124 -11.51 -10.40 18.54
CA ILE A 124 -12.93 -10.26 18.91
C ILE A 124 -13.85 -10.97 17.91
N GLY A 125 -13.31 -11.94 17.15
CA GLY A 125 -14.09 -12.81 16.25
C GLY A 125 -14.53 -12.16 14.94
N ILE A 126 -13.90 -11.06 14.52
CA ILE A 126 -14.26 -10.32 13.30
C ILE A 126 -13.33 -10.66 12.15
N ASP A 127 -13.91 -11.00 10.98
CA ASP A 127 -13.19 -11.09 9.71
C ASP A 127 -13.28 -9.79 8.90
N VAL A 128 -12.17 -9.07 8.86
CA VAL A 128 -12.03 -7.78 8.15
C VAL A 128 -11.86 -7.98 6.64
N PHE A 129 -11.40 -9.15 6.18
CA PHE A 129 -11.30 -9.43 4.74
C PHE A 129 -12.68 -9.59 4.12
N ASN A 130 -13.63 -10.20 4.84
CA ASN A 130 -15.00 -10.30 4.38
C ASN A 130 -15.63 -8.92 4.14
N TRP A 131 -15.34 -7.90 4.97
CA TRP A 131 -15.82 -6.54 4.74
C TRP A 131 -15.37 -5.94 3.41
N TYR A 132 -14.17 -6.31 2.95
CA TYR A 132 -13.67 -5.89 1.64
C TYR A 132 -14.33 -6.67 0.50
N HIS A 133 -14.60 -7.96 0.69
CA HIS A 133 -15.28 -8.79 -0.31
C HIS A 133 -16.74 -8.39 -0.56
N GLU A 134 -17.41 -7.81 0.44
CA GLU A 134 -18.77 -7.27 0.32
C GLU A 134 -18.86 -5.96 -0.48
N LEU A 135 -17.74 -5.30 -0.80
CA LEU A 135 -17.77 -4.06 -1.57
C LEU A 135 -18.22 -4.31 -3.02
N PRO A 136 -19.00 -3.39 -3.62
CA PRO A 136 -19.34 -3.47 -5.04
C PRO A 136 -18.06 -3.37 -5.88
N ARG A 137 -17.94 -4.27 -6.88
CA ARG A 137 -16.81 -4.32 -7.81
C ARG A 137 -17.06 -3.51 -9.06
#